data_AF-A0A3D2UB63-F1
#
_entry.id   AF-A0A3D2UB63-F1
#
_cell.length_a   1.000
_cell.length_b   1.000
_cell.length_c   1.000
_cell.angle_alpha   90.00
_cell.angle_beta   90.00
_cell.angle_gamma   90.00
#
_symmetry.space_group_name_H-M   'P 1'
#
loop_
_entity.id
_entity.type
_entity.pdbx_description
1 polymer ?
#
loop_
_entity_poly.entity_id
_entity_poly.type
_entity_poly.pdbx_seq_one_letter_code
_entity_poly.pdbx_strand_id
1 'polypeptide(L)'
;MGIRGKLLVGVLALMAVLVVGGLVWRNWYLDARREAIPTVASDPLPVIGPRDDFVGSSACRDCHRKNHASWHQTFHRTMTQTASSETVLAPFDGVTLESRGRRYELSQAGDRFAVSLVDPDWESSQIRDEIDTAIIDRDSEQHRVTRPVVMTTGSHHMQGFWIPGDRGNLLRQIPWYYHLAEKRWIPREDAFLEPPGSPRHFMVWNDNCLSCHSTGGTPGMNQKTQEVRTAVAELGVSCEACHGAGREHVARHAAAGPIANGRRVVATDVGDPTIINPARLDHRAASRVCGQCHSTFVPPDQDKFLANGYKYRPGDELSTAYNLVRFDSQLHTQMERRGTPVYWLDGTCWVGGREYLGLVDSKCFTKGQASCLSCHSMHDAPPEEQLAAEMRSDRACVQCHKEYTGSRLTEHTHHSSGSTGSRCYNCHMPHTSYALLGAIRSHRVDSPRVGTIRGGGRPNACNLCHLDRSSRWASERLVEWYGHKPADLVEIEETVSNWVLLVLQGDPIQRVVATWHAGWQPARDASGSDWLVPHLADQLDDAYSVNRWAAWQALKSDPRYRELEFDFVGTRSSREAVWTRVRREWAAESSGLDPDLARRTVVIPGEGLDRKRTEKL
;
A
#
# COMPACT_ATOMS: atom_id res chain seq x y z
N MET A 1 -8.72 -71.05 29.41
CA MET A 1 -8.89 -69.57 29.39
C MET A 1 -10.25 -69.21 29.97
N GLY A 2 -10.27 -68.57 31.14
CA GLY A 2 -11.50 -68.15 31.82
C GLY A 2 -12.25 -67.06 31.05
N ILE A 3 -13.54 -66.90 31.35
CA ILE A 3 -14.48 -65.96 30.70
C ILE A 3 -13.89 -64.53 30.59
N ARG A 4 -13.10 -64.10 31.58
CA ARG A 4 -12.39 -62.81 31.58
C ARG A 4 -11.33 -62.67 30.47
N GLY A 5 -10.61 -63.75 30.13
CA GLY A 5 -9.62 -63.74 29.06
C GLY A 5 -10.25 -63.66 27.66
N LYS A 6 -11.42 -64.29 27.47
CA LYS A 6 -12.18 -64.18 26.21
C LYS A 6 -12.78 -62.78 26.02
N LEU A 7 -13.21 -62.14 27.10
CA LEU A 7 -13.72 -60.76 27.07
C LEU A 7 -12.62 -59.76 26.71
N LEU A 8 -11.43 -59.88 27.31
CA LEU A 8 -10.29 -58.99 27.03
C LEU A 8 -9.82 -59.11 25.57
N VAL A 9 -9.73 -60.33 25.04
CA VAL A 9 -9.39 -60.57 23.63
C VAL A 9 -10.46 -59.99 22.70
N GLY A 10 -11.75 -60.12 23.04
CA GLY A 10 -12.84 -59.52 22.27
C GLY A 10 -12.79 -57.98 22.23
N VAL A 11 -12.49 -57.34 23.36
CA VAL A 11 -12.36 -55.87 23.43
C VAL A 11 -11.14 -55.39 22.65
N LEU A 12 -10.00 -56.08 22.76
CA LEU A 12 -8.78 -55.74 22.01
C LEU A 12 -8.98 -55.92 20.50
N ALA A 13 -9.69 -56.97 20.08
CA ALA A 13 -10.03 -57.18 18.67
C ALA A 13 -10.97 -56.08 18.14
N LEU A 14 -11.98 -55.69 18.91
CA LEU A 14 -12.90 -54.61 18.53
C LEU A 14 -12.18 -53.26 18.41
N MET A 15 -11.28 -52.95 19.35
CA MET A 15 -10.44 -51.75 19.31
C MET A 15 -9.52 -51.76 18.09
N ALA A 16 -8.89 -52.90 17.77
CA ALA A 16 -8.05 -53.03 16.59
C ALA A 16 -8.85 -52.81 15.29
N VAL A 17 -10.07 -53.36 15.19
CA VAL A 17 -10.96 -53.14 14.04
C VAL A 17 -11.39 -51.68 13.91
N LEU A 18 -11.70 -51.00 15.02
CA LEU A 18 -12.06 -49.58 14.99
C LEU A 18 -10.87 -48.68 14.62
N VAL A 19 -9.67 -48.99 15.10
CA VAL A 19 -8.44 -48.25 14.76
C VAL A 19 -8.07 -48.47 13.29
N VAL A 20 -8.06 -49.71 12.81
CA VAL A 20 -7.77 -50.02 11.41
C VAL A 20 -8.86 -49.45 10.50
N GLY A 21 -10.14 -49.60 10.85
CA GLY A 21 -11.26 -49.01 10.11
C GLY A 21 -11.19 -47.47 10.07
N GLY A 22 -10.81 -46.84 11.18
CA GLY A 22 -10.59 -45.39 11.25
C GLY A 22 -9.39 -44.93 10.41
N LEU A 23 -8.30 -45.68 10.41
CA LEU A 23 -7.12 -45.39 9.57
C LEU A 23 -7.39 -45.61 8.08
N VAL A 24 -8.12 -46.67 7.72
CA VAL A 24 -8.54 -46.94 6.33
C VAL A 24 -9.54 -45.90 5.87
N TRP A 25 -10.51 -45.52 6.70
CA TRP A 25 -11.45 -44.43 6.37
C TRP A 25 -10.73 -43.09 6.26
N ARG A 26 -9.77 -42.79 7.14
CA ARG A 26 -8.93 -41.59 7.04
C ARG A 26 -8.09 -41.60 5.76
N ASN A 27 -7.44 -42.72 5.42
CA ASN A 27 -6.69 -42.82 4.17
C ASN A 27 -7.59 -42.70 2.95
N TRP A 28 -8.72 -43.39 2.92
CA TRP A 28 -9.70 -43.27 1.84
C TRP A 28 -10.26 -41.85 1.72
N TYR A 29 -10.56 -41.19 2.85
CA TYR A 29 -11.02 -39.80 2.89
C TYR A 29 -9.93 -38.80 2.44
N LEU A 30 -8.67 -39.06 2.76
CA LEU A 30 -7.53 -38.27 2.30
C LEU A 30 -7.22 -38.53 0.81
N ASP A 31 -7.31 -39.77 0.33
CA ASP A 31 -7.13 -40.15 -1.06
C ASP A 31 -8.28 -39.65 -1.95
N ALA A 32 -9.53 -39.72 -1.48
CA ALA A 32 -10.68 -39.11 -2.15
C ALA A 32 -10.58 -37.58 -2.25
N ARG A 33 -9.82 -36.93 -1.34
CA ARG A 33 -9.45 -35.51 -1.47
C ARG A 33 -8.25 -35.27 -2.39
N ARG A 34 -7.35 -36.25 -2.56
CA ARG A 34 -6.24 -36.20 -3.51
C ARG A 34 -6.69 -36.41 -4.96
N GLU A 35 -7.76 -37.17 -5.20
CA GLU A 35 -8.24 -37.49 -6.56
C GLU A 35 -9.01 -36.38 -7.29
N ALA A 36 -9.17 -35.20 -6.70
CA ALA A 36 -9.72 -34.04 -7.41
C ALA A 36 -8.80 -32.84 -7.28
N ILE A 37 -7.53 -32.96 -7.71
CA ILE A 37 -6.76 -31.77 -8.09
C ILE A 37 -7.44 -31.23 -9.37
N PRO A 38 -8.12 -30.08 -9.31
CA PRO A 38 -8.72 -29.48 -10.49
C PRO A 38 -7.70 -29.30 -11.59
N THR A 39 -8.06 -29.63 -12.83
CA THR A 39 -7.17 -29.42 -13.98
C THR A 39 -6.82 -27.94 -14.11
N VAL A 40 -5.53 -27.64 -14.31
CA VAL A 40 -5.06 -26.29 -14.68
C VAL A 40 -5.78 -25.87 -15.97
N ALA A 41 -6.28 -24.63 -16.00
CA ALA A 41 -6.95 -24.11 -17.18
C ALA A 41 -5.98 -24.01 -18.37
N SER A 42 -6.47 -24.32 -19.58
CA SER A 42 -5.68 -24.17 -20.81
C SER A 42 -5.32 -22.71 -21.10
N ASP A 43 -6.19 -21.78 -20.70
CA ASP A 43 -5.91 -20.34 -20.61
C ASP A 43 -5.92 -19.94 -19.13
N PRO A 44 -4.77 -19.53 -18.57
CA PRO A 44 -4.66 -19.18 -17.15
C PRO A 44 -5.15 -17.77 -16.82
N LEU A 45 -5.54 -16.96 -17.81
CA LEU A 45 -6.10 -15.64 -17.55
C LEU A 45 -7.51 -15.74 -16.92
N PRO A 46 -7.94 -14.71 -16.18
CA PRO A 46 -9.35 -14.51 -15.89
C PRO A 46 -10.16 -14.52 -17.19
N VAL A 47 -11.37 -15.05 -17.18
CA VAL A 47 -12.28 -14.87 -18.32
C VAL A 47 -12.67 -13.39 -18.36
N ILE A 48 -12.26 -12.68 -19.40
CA ILE A 48 -12.45 -11.23 -19.56
C ILE A 48 -13.57 -10.97 -20.58
N GLY A 49 -14.53 -10.13 -20.22
CA GLY A 49 -15.52 -9.60 -21.15
C GLY A 49 -16.86 -9.24 -20.47
N PRO A 50 -17.79 -8.63 -21.23
CA PRO A 50 -19.11 -8.25 -20.71
C PRO A 50 -19.80 -9.41 -20.01
N ARG A 51 -20.32 -9.16 -18.80
CA ARG A 51 -20.88 -10.20 -17.95
C ARG A 51 -21.86 -9.61 -16.93
N ASP A 52 -22.83 -10.41 -16.51
CA ASP A 52 -23.89 -9.96 -15.59
C ASP A 52 -24.52 -8.66 -16.11
N ASP A 53 -24.51 -7.56 -15.35
CA ASP A 53 -25.01 -6.26 -15.83
C ASP A 53 -23.90 -5.32 -16.36
N PHE A 54 -22.64 -5.79 -16.40
CA PHE A 54 -21.50 -5.03 -16.88
C PHE A 54 -21.32 -5.15 -18.40
N VAL A 55 -21.21 -4.02 -19.08
CA VAL A 55 -21.09 -3.92 -20.54
C VAL A 55 -19.69 -3.57 -21.04
N GLY A 56 -18.80 -3.18 -20.12
CA GLY A 56 -17.43 -2.77 -20.41
C GLY A 56 -17.31 -1.34 -20.96
N SER A 57 -16.14 -0.72 -20.74
CA SER A 57 -15.84 0.67 -21.08
C SER A 57 -16.00 1.00 -22.57
N SER A 58 -15.83 0.00 -23.45
CA SER A 58 -16.03 0.17 -24.90
C SER A 58 -17.45 0.61 -25.26
N ALA A 59 -18.48 0.15 -24.52
CA ALA A 59 -19.86 0.57 -24.72
C ALA A 59 -20.10 2.03 -24.30
N CYS A 60 -19.31 2.54 -23.34
CA CYS A 60 -19.41 3.93 -22.87
C CYS A 60 -18.79 4.91 -23.87
N ARG A 61 -17.75 4.49 -24.61
CA ARG A 61 -16.94 5.34 -25.50
C ARG A 61 -17.76 6.07 -26.56
N ASP A 62 -18.75 5.41 -27.15
CA ASP A 62 -19.46 5.94 -28.32
C ASP A 62 -20.26 7.21 -28.00
N CYS A 63 -20.84 7.26 -26.79
CA CYS A 63 -21.56 8.42 -26.26
C CYS A 63 -20.66 9.36 -25.43
N HIS A 64 -19.65 8.83 -24.71
CA HIS A 64 -18.82 9.58 -23.76
C HIS A 64 -17.35 9.66 -24.18
N ARG A 65 -17.09 10.04 -25.44
CA ARG A 65 -15.74 10.06 -26.04
C ARG A 65 -14.70 10.83 -25.21
N LYS A 66 -15.05 12.00 -24.66
CA LYS A 66 -14.13 12.83 -23.87
C LYS A 66 -13.75 12.16 -22.55
N ASN A 67 -14.74 11.74 -21.77
CA ASN A 67 -14.52 11.05 -20.49
C ASN A 67 -13.73 9.75 -20.69
N HIS A 68 -14.05 8.98 -21.74
CA HIS A 68 -13.30 7.78 -22.09
C HIS A 68 -11.84 8.12 -22.45
N ALA A 69 -11.59 9.12 -23.30
CA ALA A 69 -10.24 9.52 -23.68
C ALA A 69 -9.41 9.96 -22.47
N SER A 70 -10.00 10.70 -21.53
CA SER A 70 -9.33 11.11 -20.30
C SER A 70 -9.08 9.92 -19.37
N TRP A 71 -10.09 9.08 -19.10
CA TRP A 71 -9.93 7.88 -18.27
C TRP A 71 -8.87 6.94 -18.84
N HIS A 72 -8.78 6.81 -20.16
CA HIS A 72 -7.83 5.91 -20.81
C HIS A 72 -6.36 6.27 -20.54
N GLN A 73 -6.08 7.52 -20.17
CA GLN A 73 -4.73 7.95 -19.81
C GLN A 73 -4.38 7.65 -18.34
N THR A 74 -5.36 7.27 -17.53
CA THR A 74 -5.21 7.13 -16.07
C THR A 74 -4.58 5.80 -15.67
N PHE A 75 -3.92 5.81 -14.51
CA PHE A 75 -3.36 4.61 -13.92
C PHE A 75 -4.39 3.63 -13.34
N HIS A 76 -5.64 4.07 -13.14
CA HIS A 76 -6.76 3.19 -12.81
C HIS A 76 -6.99 2.14 -13.89
N ARG A 77 -7.04 2.56 -15.16
CA ARG A 77 -7.19 1.65 -16.31
C ARG A 77 -6.05 0.64 -16.37
N THR A 78 -4.82 1.09 -16.17
CA THR A 78 -3.61 0.26 -16.37
C THR A 78 -3.16 -0.48 -15.11
N MET A 79 -3.97 -0.49 -14.04
CA MET A 79 -3.55 -1.06 -12.75
C MET A 79 -3.28 -2.56 -12.84
N THR A 80 -4.10 -3.31 -13.60
CA THR A 80 -3.83 -4.70 -13.96
C THR A 80 -3.92 -4.81 -15.47
N GLN A 81 -2.94 -5.47 -16.09
CA GLN A 81 -2.90 -5.66 -17.53
C GLN A 81 -2.37 -7.05 -17.86
N THR A 82 -2.82 -7.64 -18.96
CA THR A 82 -2.17 -8.82 -19.55
C THR A 82 -0.71 -8.50 -19.84
N ALA A 83 0.18 -9.46 -19.56
CA ALA A 83 1.60 -9.31 -19.83
C ALA A 83 1.87 -9.31 -21.34
N SER A 84 2.54 -8.27 -21.81
CA SER A 84 3.06 -8.12 -23.17
C SER A 84 4.29 -7.20 -23.14
N SER A 85 5.01 -7.07 -24.25
CA SER A 85 6.13 -6.16 -24.42
C SER A 85 5.75 -4.69 -24.26
N GLU A 86 4.46 -4.37 -24.35
CA GLU A 86 3.94 -3.02 -24.11
C GLU A 86 3.61 -2.75 -22.64
N THR A 87 3.32 -3.80 -21.85
CA THR A 87 2.84 -3.66 -20.47
C THR A 87 3.87 -4.10 -19.42
N VAL A 88 4.82 -4.96 -19.78
CA VAL A 88 5.95 -5.38 -18.95
C VAL A 88 7.08 -4.37 -19.13
N LEU A 89 7.25 -3.50 -18.12
CA LEU A 89 8.25 -2.42 -18.16
C LEU A 89 9.61 -2.87 -17.58
N ALA A 90 9.65 -4.02 -16.91
CA ALA A 90 10.84 -4.56 -16.30
C ALA A 90 11.71 -5.33 -17.32
N PRO A 91 13.04 -5.34 -17.17
CA PRO A 91 13.89 -6.22 -17.95
C PRO A 91 13.69 -7.67 -17.49
N PHE A 92 13.36 -8.55 -18.44
CA PHE A 92 13.19 -9.99 -18.20
C PHE A 92 14.26 -10.85 -18.88
N ASP A 93 14.79 -10.40 -20.01
CA ASP A 93 15.73 -11.21 -20.80
C ASP A 93 17.03 -11.49 -20.03
N GLY A 94 17.30 -12.77 -19.78
CA GLY A 94 18.52 -13.24 -19.11
C GLY A 94 18.69 -12.80 -17.65
N VAL A 95 17.63 -12.34 -16.98
CA VAL A 95 17.74 -11.82 -15.61
C VAL A 95 17.70 -12.96 -14.59
N THR A 96 18.72 -13.04 -13.74
CA THR A 96 18.73 -13.94 -12.57
C THR A 96 18.58 -13.13 -11.29
N LEU A 97 17.60 -13.48 -10.47
CA LEU A 97 17.34 -12.87 -9.17
C LEU A 97 17.52 -13.89 -8.06
N GLU A 98 18.07 -13.45 -6.93
CA GLU A 98 18.23 -14.29 -5.76
C GLU A 98 17.77 -13.55 -4.51
N SER A 99 16.98 -14.21 -3.66
CA SER A 99 16.60 -13.67 -2.36
C SER A 99 16.18 -14.77 -1.40
N ARG A 100 16.69 -14.71 -0.16
CA ARG A 100 16.36 -15.66 0.93
C ARG A 100 16.57 -17.13 0.51
N GLY A 101 17.67 -17.39 -0.21
CA GLY A 101 18.07 -18.73 -0.67
C GLY A 101 17.20 -19.30 -1.79
N ARG A 102 16.51 -18.47 -2.57
CA ARG A 102 15.76 -18.86 -3.77
C ARG A 102 16.32 -18.20 -5.00
N ARG A 103 16.46 -18.96 -6.09
CA ARG A 103 16.85 -18.47 -7.42
C ARG A 103 15.64 -18.35 -8.35
N TYR A 104 15.57 -17.24 -9.07
CA TYR A 104 14.56 -16.94 -10.09
C TYR A 104 15.27 -16.60 -11.39
N GLU A 105 14.99 -17.35 -12.44
CA GLU A 105 15.57 -17.11 -13.76
C GLU A 105 14.44 -16.60 -14.67
N LEU A 106 14.50 -15.31 -14.99
CA LEU A 106 13.56 -14.65 -15.88
C LEU A 106 14.05 -14.80 -17.33
N SER A 107 13.10 -14.96 -18.24
CA SER A 107 13.37 -15.05 -19.67
C SER A 107 12.30 -14.35 -20.48
N GLN A 108 12.69 -13.88 -21.66
CA GLN A 108 11.81 -13.24 -22.61
C GLN A 108 12.08 -13.78 -24.02
N ALA A 109 11.01 -14.08 -24.76
CA ALA A 109 11.06 -14.48 -26.17
C ALA A 109 9.97 -13.74 -26.94
N GLY A 110 10.35 -12.62 -27.57
CA GLY A 110 9.39 -11.69 -28.19
C GLY A 110 8.42 -11.13 -27.15
N ASP A 111 7.14 -11.45 -27.30
CA ASP A 111 6.05 -11.00 -26.43
C ASP A 111 5.76 -11.96 -25.26
N ARG A 112 6.55 -13.03 -25.12
CA ARG A 112 6.36 -14.06 -24.10
C ARG A 112 7.40 -13.91 -23.00
N PHE A 113 6.93 -13.93 -21.76
CA PHE A 113 7.74 -13.82 -20.55
C PHE A 113 7.58 -15.09 -19.73
N ALA A 114 8.65 -15.56 -19.11
CA ALA A 114 8.61 -16.72 -18.23
C ALA A 114 9.57 -16.57 -17.05
N VAL A 115 9.29 -17.32 -15.99
CA VAL A 115 10.16 -17.43 -14.82
C VAL A 115 10.36 -18.90 -14.49
N SER A 116 11.60 -19.29 -14.25
CA SER A 116 11.98 -20.56 -13.64
C SER A 116 12.28 -20.35 -12.16
N LEU A 117 11.56 -21.04 -11.28
CA LEU A 117 11.58 -20.87 -9.83
C LEU A 117 11.18 -22.16 -9.13
N VAL A 118 11.49 -22.28 -7.84
CA VAL A 118 10.89 -23.32 -6.98
C VAL A 118 9.38 -23.13 -6.97
N ASP A 119 8.63 -24.21 -7.22
CA ASP A 119 7.19 -24.15 -7.42
C ASP A 119 6.48 -23.51 -6.20
N PRO A 120 5.82 -22.34 -6.37
CA PRO A 120 5.16 -21.66 -5.27
C PRO A 120 3.95 -22.42 -4.73
N ASP A 121 3.31 -23.28 -5.52
CA ASP A 121 2.20 -24.13 -5.05
C ASP A 121 2.70 -25.29 -4.20
N TRP A 122 3.85 -25.89 -4.56
CA TRP A 122 4.55 -26.87 -3.73
C TRP A 122 5.02 -26.24 -2.41
N GLU A 123 5.71 -25.09 -2.45
CA GLU A 123 6.14 -24.42 -1.21
C GLU A 123 4.93 -24.06 -0.33
N SER A 124 3.86 -23.56 -0.95
CA SER A 124 2.62 -23.26 -0.23
C SER A 124 1.98 -24.52 0.37
N SER A 125 2.15 -25.70 -0.23
CA SER A 125 1.65 -26.95 0.33
C SER A 125 2.45 -27.38 1.55
N GLN A 126 3.77 -27.23 1.52
CA GLN A 126 4.62 -27.54 2.67
C GLN A 126 4.22 -26.70 3.89
N ILE A 127 3.97 -25.41 3.68
CA ILE A 127 3.50 -24.50 4.74
C ILE A 127 2.14 -24.91 5.29
N ARG A 128 1.21 -25.34 4.43
CA ARG A 128 -0.12 -25.82 4.86
C ARG A 128 -0.04 -27.10 5.69
N ASP A 129 0.93 -27.96 5.40
CA ASP A 129 1.18 -29.20 6.12
C ASP A 129 1.96 -28.96 7.44
N GLU A 130 2.03 -27.70 7.90
CA GLU A 130 2.68 -27.24 9.12
C GLU A 130 4.17 -27.61 9.20
N ILE A 131 4.81 -27.79 8.03
CA ILE A 131 6.25 -28.00 7.95
C ILE A 131 6.95 -26.72 8.36
N ASP A 132 7.94 -26.85 9.23
CA ASP A 132 8.78 -25.72 9.63
C ASP A 132 9.42 -25.10 8.38
N THR A 133 9.11 -23.82 8.13
CA THR A 133 9.63 -23.08 6.98
C THR A 133 11.16 -22.97 6.97
N ALA A 134 11.82 -23.23 8.10
CA ALA A 134 13.26 -23.31 8.21
C ALA A 134 13.86 -24.52 7.49
N ILE A 135 13.11 -25.61 7.31
CA ILE A 135 13.58 -26.86 6.68
C ILE A 135 13.10 -27.05 5.24
N ILE A 136 12.26 -26.15 4.72
CA ILE A 136 11.88 -26.16 3.30
C ILE A 136 13.16 -25.96 2.47
N ASP A 137 13.40 -26.83 1.49
CA ASP A 137 14.48 -26.67 0.52
C ASP A 137 14.16 -25.51 -0.43
N ARG A 138 14.83 -24.38 -0.20
CA ARG A 138 14.56 -23.10 -0.85
C ARG A 138 15.21 -22.99 -2.23
N ASP A 139 16.14 -23.87 -2.57
CA ASP A 139 16.83 -23.92 -3.87
C ASP A 139 16.64 -25.28 -4.54
N SER A 140 15.50 -25.92 -4.27
CA SER A 140 15.24 -27.29 -4.69
C SER A 140 15.15 -27.43 -6.20
N GLU A 141 16.20 -27.96 -6.83
CA GLU A 141 16.21 -28.25 -8.28
C GLU A 141 15.12 -29.27 -8.68
N GLN A 142 14.77 -30.20 -7.80
CA GLN A 142 13.72 -31.19 -8.06
C GLN A 142 12.32 -30.56 -8.19
N HIS A 143 12.07 -29.47 -7.46
CA HIS A 143 10.77 -28.80 -7.39
C HIS A 143 10.72 -27.50 -8.20
N ARG A 144 11.72 -27.23 -9.06
CA ARG A 144 11.66 -26.08 -9.97
C ARG A 144 10.67 -26.32 -11.10
N VAL A 145 9.95 -25.26 -11.45
CA VAL A 145 9.03 -25.19 -12.58
C VAL A 145 9.33 -23.94 -13.39
N THR A 146 9.09 -23.99 -14.69
CA THR A 146 9.06 -22.80 -15.54
C THR A 146 7.61 -22.47 -15.86
N ARG A 147 7.17 -21.25 -15.52
CA ARG A 147 5.79 -20.81 -15.73
C ARG A 147 5.75 -19.50 -16.53
N PRO A 148 4.78 -19.32 -17.44
CA PRO A 148 4.65 -18.07 -18.17
C PRO A 148 4.19 -16.95 -17.23
N VAL A 149 4.68 -15.73 -17.45
CA VAL A 149 4.12 -14.53 -16.84
C VAL A 149 2.98 -14.06 -17.72
N VAL A 150 1.78 -14.02 -17.15
CA VAL A 150 0.55 -13.80 -17.92
C VAL A 150 -0.09 -12.45 -17.63
N MET A 151 0.26 -11.83 -16.51
CA MET A 151 -0.35 -10.57 -16.09
C MET A 151 0.64 -9.74 -15.25
N THR A 152 0.47 -8.43 -15.27
CA THR A 152 1.17 -7.45 -14.43
C THR A 152 0.17 -6.65 -13.60
N THR A 153 0.54 -6.29 -12.38
CA THR A 153 -0.18 -5.35 -11.53
C THR A 153 0.75 -4.23 -11.07
N GLY A 154 0.30 -2.99 -11.21
CA GLY A 154 1.08 -1.79 -10.97
C GLY A 154 1.38 -1.05 -12.27
N SER A 155 1.41 0.27 -12.21
CA SER A 155 1.43 1.13 -13.40
C SER A 155 2.68 2.01 -13.51
N HIS A 156 3.00 2.83 -12.50
CA HIS A 156 4.00 3.91 -12.64
C HIS A 156 5.06 4.03 -11.53
N HIS A 157 4.89 3.35 -10.39
CA HIS A 157 5.90 3.29 -9.33
C HIS A 157 6.60 1.93 -9.29
N MET A 158 5.82 0.86 -9.22
CA MET A 158 6.32 -0.51 -9.15
C MET A 158 5.41 -1.45 -9.95
N GLN A 159 5.97 -2.52 -10.50
CA GLN A 159 5.22 -3.60 -11.15
C GLN A 159 5.48 -4.95 -10.48
N GLY A 160 4.40 -5.66 -10.15
CA GLY A 160 4.42 -7.06 -9.75
C GLY A 160 3.86 -7.93 -10.87
N PHE A 161 4.26 -9.20 -10.89
CA PHE A 161 4.00 -10.11 -12.00
C PHE A 161 3.30 -11.39 -11.53
N TRP A 162 2.46 -11.96 -12.38
CA TRP A 162 1.61 -13.10 -12.05
C TRP A 162 1.84 -14.28 -12.99
N ILE A 163 1.90 -15.47 -12.40
CA ILE A 163 2.06 -16.75 -13.09
C ILE A 163 0.88 -17.68 -12.77
N PRO A 164 0.54 -18.63 -13.66
CA PRO A 164 -0.48 -19.63 -13.40
C PRO A 164 -0.18 -20.44 -12.13
N GLY A 165 -1.23 -20.78 -11.38
CA GLY A 165 -1.20 -21.72 -10.27
C GLY A 165 -1.62 -23.14 -10.68
N ASP A 166 -1.82 -23.99 -9.68
CA ASP A 166 -2.13 -25.41 -9.83
C ASP A 166 -3.62 -25.75 -10.05
N ARG A 167 -4.52 -24.76 -9.99
CA ARG A 167 -5.98 -24.98 -9.97
C ARG A 167 -6.75 -23.99 -10.82
N GLY A 168 -7.38 -24.47 -11.89
CA GLY A 168 -8.18 -23.63 -12.78
C GLY A 168 -7.37 -22.44 -13.30
N ASN A 169 -7.88 -21.22 -13.17
CA ASN A 169 -7.17 -19.98 -13.49
C ASN A 169 -6.69 -19.19 -12.25
N LEU A 170 -6.26 -19.92 -11.21
CA LEU A 170 -5.56 -19.33 -10.07
C LEU A 170 -4.25 -18.67 -10.55
N LEU A 171 -3.93 -17.50 -10.01
CA LEU A 171 -2.70 -16.77 -10.30
C LEU A 171 -1.89 -16.54 -9.03
N ARG A 172 -0.60 -16.88 -9.10
CA ARG A 172 0.40 -16.68 -8.05
C ARG A 172 1.28 -15.49 -8.39
N GLN A 173 1.61 -14.69 -7.39
CA GLN A 173 2.56 -13.61 -7.56
C GLN A 173 3.99 -14.16 -7.64
N ILE A 174 4.78 -13.64 -8.57
CA ILE A 174 6.25 -13.67 -8.44
C ILE A 174 6.60 -12.73 -7.27
N PRO A 175 7.33 -13.18 -6.23
CA PRO A 175 7.55 -12.40 -5.02
C PRO A 175 8.67 -11.35 -5.20
N TRP A 176 8.56 -10.56 -6.27
CA TRP A 176 9.45 -9.49 -6.68
C TRP A 176 8.63 -8.35 -7.28
N TYR A 177 9.05 -7.12 -7.00
CA TYR A 177 8.61 -5.94 -7.71
C TYR A 177 9.75 -5.37 -8.54
N TYR A 178 9.41 -4.83 -9.71
CA TYR A 178 10.32 -3.94 -10.42
C TYR A 178 9.99 -2.49 -10.06
N HIS A 179 10.95 -1.79 -9.47
CA HIS A 179 10.83 -0.38 -9.14
C HIS A 179 11.22 0.49 -10.34
N LEU A 180 10.29 1.29 -10.83
CA LEU A 180 10.45 1.97 -12.12
C LEU A 180 11.45 3.12 -12.09
N ALA A 181 11.43 3.97 -11.06
CA ALA A 181 12.33 5.13 -10.99
C ALA A 181 13.80 4.71 -10.77
N GLU A 182 14.07 3.85 -9.79
CA GLU A 182 15.39 3.25 -9.54
C GLU A 182 15.76 2.09 -10.48
N LYS A 183 14.89 1.73 -11.44
CA LYS A 183 15.13 0.69 -12.46
C LYS A 183 15.68 -0.63 -11.90
N ARG A 184 15.18 -1.08 -10.75
CA ARG A 184 15.73 -2.24 -10.03
C ARG A 184 14.66 -3.20 -9.55
N TRP A 185 15.03 -4.47 -9.47
CA TRP A 185 14.23 -5.50 -8.80
C TRP A 185 14.37 -5.39 -7.27
N ILE A 186 13.25 -5.54 -6.58
CA ILE A 186 13.13 -5.48 -5.12
C ILE A 186 12.33 -6.70 -4.67
N PRO A 187 12.82 -7.51 -3.72
CA PRO A 187 12.03 -8.60 -3.16
C PRO A 187 10.76 -8.03 -2.52
N ARG A 188 9.63 -8.74 -2.66
CA ARG A 188 8.34 -8.25 -2.18
C ARG A 188 8.37 -7.86 -0.69
N GLU A 189 9.01 -8.67 0.14
CA GLU A 189 9.10 -8.47 1.60
C GLU A 189 9.92 -7.22 1.97
N ASP A 190 10.78 -6.76 1.07
CA ASP A 190 11.64 -5.59 1.27
C ASP A 190 11.03 -4.31 0.68
N ALA A 191 9.91 -4.41 -0.05
CA ALA A 191 9.15 -3.27 -0.60
C ALA A 191 8.08 -2.74 0.38
N PHE A 192 7.79 -3.47 1.46
CA PHE A 192 6.80 -3.12 2.47
C PHE A 192 7.44 -3.01 3.85
N LEU A 193 6.76 -2.31 4.76
CA LEU A 193 7.20 -2.18 6.15
C LEU A 193 6.92 -3.49 6.90
N GLU A 194 7.79 -4.48 6.72
CA GLU A 194 7.68 -5.79 7.36
C GLU A 194 8.86 -6.06 8.31
N PRO A 195 8.63 -6.80 9.40
CA PRO A 195 9.70 -7.21 10.30
C PRO A 195 10.86 -7.92 9.57
N PRO A 196 12.12 -7.72 10.00
CA PRO A 196 13.26 -8.44 9.48
C PRO A 196 13.06 -9.96 9.64
N GLY A 197 13.32 -10.73 8.58
CA GLY A 197 13.15 -12.18 8.60
C GLY A 197 11.70 -12.67 8.46
N SER A 198 10.74 -11.78 8.17
CA SER A 198 9.38 -12.16 7.78
C SER A 198 9.38 -13.27 6.73
N PRO A 199 8.48 -14.27 6.87
CA PRO A 199 8.40 -15.37 5.92
C PRO A 199 7.97 -14.86 4.54
N ARG A 200 8.41 -15.57 3.50
CA ARG A 200 8.00 -15.30 2.13
C ARG A 200 6.50 -15.51 1.97
N HIS A 201 5.84 -14.62 1.25
CA HIS A 201 4.40 -14.68 1.02
C HIS A 201 4.08 -14.75 -0.48
N PHE A 202 3.37 -15.80 -0.88
CA PHE A 202 2.89 -16.00 -2.25
C PHE A 202 1.44 -15.55 -2.39
N MET A 203 1.24 -14.29 -2.77
CA MET A 203 -0.11 -13.74 -2.97
C MET A 203 -0.85 -14.47 -4.09
N VAL A 204 -2.18 -14.55 -3.93
CA VAL A 204 -3.11 -14.99 -4.96
C VAL A 204 -3.86 -13.77 -5.49
N TRP A 205 -3.85 -13.54 -6.80
CA TRP A 205 -4.49 -12.34 -7.37
C TRP A 205 -6.01 -12.39 -7.23
N ASN A 206 -6.57 -13.59 -7.43
CA ASN A 206 -8.00 -13.85 -7.58
C ASN A 206 -8.83 -13.47 -6.34
N ASP A 207 -8.23 -13.44 -5.15
CA ASP A 207 -8.89 -13.06 -3.89
C ASP A 207 -8.35 -11.75 -3.30
N ASN A 208 -7.04 -11.50 -3.36
CA ASN A 208 -6.40 -10.36 -2.70
C ASN A 208 -6.38 -9.09 -3.55
N CYS A 209 -6.31 -9.21 -4.89
CA CYS A 209 -6.12 -8.07 -5.79
C CYS A 209 -7.33 -7.79 -6.67
N LEU A 210 -8.10 -8.83 -7.01
CA LEU A 210 -9.26 -8.77 -7.90
C LEU A 210 -10.21 -7.62 -7.55
N SER A 211 -10.61 -7.52 -6.28
CA SER A 211 -11.65 -6.59 -5.81
C SER A 211 -11.32 -5.12 -6.05
N CYS A 212 -10.02 -4.76 -6.05
CA CYS A 212 -9.58 -3.38 -6.20
C CYS A 212 -8.97 -3.09 -7.58
N HIS A 213 -8.45 -4.10 -8.28
CA HIS A 213 -7.67 -3.93 -9.51
C HIS A 213 -8.34 -4.57 -10.75
N SER A 214 -9.65 -4.76 -10.70
CA SER A 214 -10.50 -5.20 -11.81
C SER A 214 -11.88 -4.56 -11.72
N THR A 215 -12.71 -4.76 -12.76
CA THR A 215 -14.11 -4.32 -12.75
C THR A 215 -15.04 -5.51 -12.96
N GLY A 216 -16.13 -5.59 -12.19
CA GLY A 216 -17.12 -6.67 -12.29
C GLY A 216 -16.52 -8.06 -12.00
N GLY A 217 -15.56 -8.14 -11.08
CA GLY A 217 -14.81 -9.36 -10.78
C GLY A 217 -15.54 -10.36 -9.89
N THR A 218 -15.41 -11.64 -10.21
CA THR A 218 -15.83 -12.77 -9.37
C THR A 218 -14.65 -13.73 -9.21
N PRO A 219 -14.19 -14.06 -7.98
CA PRO A 219 -13.11 -15.03 -7.80
C PRO A 219 -13.51 -16.43 -8.30
N GLY A 220 -14.76 -16.84 -8.09
CA GLY A 220 -15.31 -18.05 -8.70
C GLY A 220 -14.71 -19.34 -8.14
N MET A 221 -14.31 -19.36 -6.86
CA MET A 221 -13.77 -20.55 -6.22
C MET A 221 -14.87 -21.54 -5.87
N ASN A 222 -14.74 -22.77 -6.38
CA ASN A 222 -15.56 -23.88 -5.94
C ASN A 222 -15.15 -24.30 -4.52
N GLN A 223 -16.04 -24.15 -3.55
CA GLN A 223 -15.74 -24.43 -2.14
C GLN A 223 -15.45 -25.91 -1.82
N LYS A 224 -15.82 -26.84 -2.71
CA LYS A 224 -15.57 -28.28 -2.54
C LYS A 224 -14.25 -28.72 -3.18
N THR A 225 -14.03 -28.33 -4.43
CA THR A 225 -12.85 -28.74 -5.22
C THR A 225 -11.69 -27.76 -5.13
N GLN A 226 -11.94 -26.54 -4.62
CA GLN A 226 -11.03 -25.39 -4.62
C GLN A 226 -10.55 -24.97 -6.02
N GLU A 227 -11.22 -25.44 -7.07
CA GLU A 227 -11.01 -24.95 -8.44
C GLU A 227 -11.38 -23.47 -8.51
N VAL A 228 -10.52 -22.67 -9.14
CA VAL A 228 -10.75 -21.23 -9.33
C VAL A 228 -11.17 -20.99 -10.78
N ARG A 229 -12.32 -20.32 -10.96
CA ARG A 229 -12.84 -19.88 -12.26
C ARG A 229 -13.15 -18.38 -12.22
N THR A 230 -12.08 -17.60 -12.05
CA THR A 230 -12.18 -16.15 -11.97
C THR A 230 -12.57 -15.55 -13.30
N ALA A 231 -13.44 -14.55 -13.23
CA ALA A 231 -13.90 -13.84 -14.41
C ALA A 231 -14.15 -12.37 -14.06
N VAL A 232 -13.90 -11.47 -15.00
CA VAL A 232 -13.98 -10.01 -14.84
C VAL A 232 -14.67 -9.39 -16.05
N ALA A 233 -15.33 -8.25 -15.86
CA ALA A 233 -15.78 -7.46 -16.98
C ALA A 233 -14.58 -6.86 -17.74
N GLU A 234 -13.65 -6.28 -16.98
CA GLU A 234 -12.41 -5.67 -17.50
C GLU A 234 -11.26 -5.82 -16.48
N LEU A 235 -10.03 -5.88 -16.98
CA LEU A 235 -8.84 -5.70 -16.16
C LEU A 235 -8.64 -4.22 -15.84
N GLY A 236 -8.15 -3.92 -14.63
CA GLY A 236 -8.05 -2.56 -14.13
C GLY A 236 -9.40 -1.98 -13.71
N VAL A 237 -9.35 -0.74 -13.21
CA VAL A 237 -10.54 -0.03 -12.73
C VAL A 237 -11.14 0.76 -13.89
N SER A 238 -12.29 0.30 -14.38
CA SER A 238 -12.98 0.86 -15.54
C SER A 238 -14.20 1.68 -15.15
N CYS A 239 -14.94 2.21 -16.14
CA CYS A 239 -16.06 3.13 -15.93
C CYS A 239 -17.07 2.58 -14.90
N GLU A 240 -17.43 1.31 -15.04
CA GLU A 240 -18.49 0.69 -14.25
C GLU A 240 -18.08 0.40 -12.79
N ALA A 241 -16.78 0.48 -12.46
CA ALA A 241 -16.31 0.39 -11.07
C ALA A 241 -16.76 1.60 -10.24
N CYS A 242 -16.90 2.78 -10.87
CA CYS A 242 -17.36 4.00 -10.20
C CYS A 242 -18.82 4.34 -10.52
N HIS A 243 -19.29 3.99 -11.71
CA HIS A 243 -20.63 4.33 -12.20
C HIS A 243 -21.67 3.23 -11.97
N GLY A 244 -21.23 2.03 -11.57
CA GLY A 244 -22.06 0.84 -11.49
C GLY A 244 -22.26 0.19 -12.87
N ALA A 245 -22.94 -0.94 -12.86
CA ALA A 245 -23.23 -1.74 -14.05
C ALA A 245 -24.11 -0.97 -15.06
N GLY A 246 -23.69 -0.91 -16.32
CA GLY A 246 -24.24 -0.01 -17.33
C GLY A 246 -25.25 -0.61 -18.30
N ARG A 247 -25.59 -1.91 -18.21
CA ARG A 247 -26.49 -2.59 -19.17
C ARG A 247 -27.83 -1.87 -19.36
N GLU A 248 -28.50 -1.52 -18.26
CA GLU A 248 -29.79 -0.85 -18.30
C GLU A 248 -29.68 0.55 -18.94
N HIS A 249 -28.66 1.31 -18.54
CA HIS A 249 -28.36 2.64 -19.07
C HIS A 249 -28.13 2.62 -20.58
N VAL A 250 -27.26 1.72 -21.06
CA VAL A 250 -26.98 1.58 -22.49
C VAL A 250 -28.23 1.16 -23.24
N ALA A 251 -29.00 0.18 -22.73
CA ALA A 251 -30.24 -0.27 -23.39
C ALA A 251 -31.29 0.85 -23.48
N ARG A 252 -31.53 1.59 -22.39
CA ARG A 252 -32.44 2.73 -22.34
C ARG A 252 -32.06 3.81 -23.35
N HIS A 253 -30.76 4.06 -23.51
CA HIS A 253 -30.28 5.07 -24.44
C HIS A 253 -30.23 4.59 -25.90
N ALA A 254 -29.92 3.32 -26.16
CA ALA A 254 -29.98 2.74 -27.51
C ALA A 254 -31.40 2.71 -28.08
N ALA A 255 -32.40 2.41 -27.24
CA ALA A 255 -33.80 2.31 -27.64
C ALA A 255 -34.46 3.64 -28.06
N ALA A 256 -33.90 4.80 -27.69
CA ALA A 256 -34.50 6.09 -28.01
C ALA A 256 -34.06 6.71 -29.35
N GLY A 257 -33.38 5.94 -30.21
CA GLY A 257 -33.01 6.35 -31.57
C GLY A 257 -31.71 7.15 -31.72
N PRO A 258 -31.26 7.43 -32.96
CA PRO A 258 -29.97 8.06 -33.24
C PRO A 258 -29.87 9.51 -32.74
N ILE A 259 -28.66 9.90 -32.34
CA ILE A 259 -28.33 11.26 -31.89
C ILE A 259 -28.25 12.20 -33.11
N ALA A 260 -29.27 13.02 -33.35
CA ALA A 260 -29.16 14.14 -34.29
C ALA A 260 -28.43 15.33 -33.60
N ASN A 261 -27.36 15.84 -34.20
CA ASN A 261 -26.65 17.07 -33.80
C ASN A 261 -26.10 17.13 -32.36
N GLY A 262 -25.64 16.00 -31.80
CA GLY A 262 -24.84 16.01 -30.56
C GLY A 262 -25.56 16.48 -29.28
N ARG A 263 -26.87 16.71 -29.32
CA ARG A 263 -27.70 17.03 -28.15
C ARG A 263 -28.84 16.04 -28.04
N ARG A 264 -28.77 15.15 -27.04
CA ARG A 264 -29.94 14.43 -26.57
C ARG A 264 -30.66 15.28 -25.54
N VAL A 265 -31.82 15.84 -25.91
CA VAL A 265 -32.76 16.39 -24.94
C VAL A 265 -33.58 15.24 -24.39
N VAL A 266 -33.10 14.64 -23.31
CA VAL A 266 -33.97 14.26 -22.19
C VAL A 266 -33.23 14.72 -20.93
N ALA A 267 -33.04 16.04 -20.81
CA ALA A 267 -32.85 16.64 -19.50
C ALA A 267 -34.24 16.70 -18.87
N THR A 268 -34.67 15.59 -18.27
CA THR A 268 -35.51 15.74 -17.10
C THR A 268 -34.61 16.34 -16.02
N ASP A 269 -35.10 17.32 -15.25
CA ASP A 269 -34.34 17.85 -14.10
C ASP A 269 -33.95 16.76 -13.09
N VAL A 270 -34.58 15.58 -13.22
CA VAL A 270 -34.20 14.31 -12.58
C VAL A 270 -33.16 13.61 -13.46
N GLY A 271 -31.92 13.44 -12.97
CA GLY A 271 -30.87 12.70 -13.67
C GLY A 271 -31.27 11.26 -14.03
N ASP A 272 -30.54 10.63 -14.95
CA ASP A 272 -30.78 9.23 -15.32
C ASP A 272 -30.54 8.29 -14.10
N PRO A 273 -31.58 7.60 -13.59
CA PRO A 273 -31.45 6.75 -12.41
C PRO A 273 -30.80 5.40 -12.71
N THR A 274 -30.59 5.06 -13.99
CA THR A 274 -30.06 3.75 -14.41
C THR A 274 -28.53 3.65 -14.32
N ILE A 275 -27.86 4.75 -14.01
CA ILE A 275 -26.41 4.79 -13.81
C ILE A 275 -26.03 5.84 -12.75
N ILE A 276 -25.03 5.53 -11.94
CA ILE A 276 -24.56 6.46 -10.92
C ILE A 276 -23.65 7.50 -11.54
N ASN A 277 -23.78 8.75 -11.13
CA ASN A 277 -22.75 9.77 -11.31
C ASN A 277 -22.26 10.21 -9.93
N PRO A 278 -21.02 9.85 -9.54
CA PRO A 278 -20.48 10.20 -8.23
C PRO A 278 -20.55 11.71 -7.90
N ALA A 279 -20.48 12.60 -8.89
CA ALA A 279 -20.59 14.04 -8.70
C ALA A 279 -22.01 14.54 -8.36
N ARG A 280 -23.03 13.69 -8.52
CA ARG A 280 -24.43 13.98 -8.13
C ARG A 280 -24.81 13.38 -6.77
N LEU A 281 -23.93 12.58 -6.18
CA LEU A 281 -24.13 12.02 -4.85
C LEU A 281 -23.78 13.06 -3.77
N ASP A 282 -24.35 12.90 -2.57
CA ASP A 282 -23.82 13.64 -1.42
C ASP A 282 -22.38 13.20 -1.11
N HIS A 283 -21.66 14.04 -0.33
CA HIS A 283 -20.25 13.83 -0.03
C HIS A 283 -19.93 12.46 0.62
N ARG A 284 -20.86 11.86 1.36
CA ARG A 284 -20.67 10.57 2.02
C ARG A 284 -20.77 9.45 1.00
N ALA A 285 -21.85 9.43 0.23
CA ALA A 285 -22.05 8.44 -0.82
C ALA A 285 -20.97 8.53 -1.91
N ALA A 286 -20.60 9.75 -2.33
CA ALA A 286 -19.52 9.99 -3.28
C ALA A 286 -18.17 9.42 -2.77
N SER A 287 -17.84 9.63 -1.49
CA SER A 287 -16.59 9.14 -0.92
C SER A 287 -16.53 7.62 -0.80
N ARG A 288 -17.68 6.95 -0.59
CA ARG A 288 -17.75 5.48 -0.52
C ARG A 288 -17.46 4.80 -1.85
N VAL A 289 -17.77 5.46 -2.98
CA VAL A 289 -17.39 4.96 -4.31
C VAL A 289 -15.88 4.75 -4.39
N CYS A 290 -15.08 5.66 -3.83
CA CYS A 290 -13.62 5.50 -3.74
C CYS A 290 -13.23 4.53 -2.61
N GLY A 291 -13.95 4.58 -1.49
CA GLY A 291 -13.71 3.75 -0.30
C GLY A 291 -13.89 2.24 -0.51
N GLN A 292 -14.52 1.80 -1.61
CA GLN A 292 -14.59 0.37 -1.98
C GLN A 292 -13.21 -0.22 -2.30
N CYS A 293 -12.22 0.62 -2.65
CA CYS A 293 -10.83 0.23 -2.91
C CYS A 293 -9.84 0.93 -1.98
N HIS A 294 -10.03 2.25 -1.77
CA HIS A 294 -9.13 3.10 -0.97
C HIS A 294 -9.40 3.00 0.53
N SER A 295 -9.61 1.79 1.05
CA SER A 295 -9.94 1.49 2.44
C SER A 295 -9.40 0.12 2.85
N THR A 296 -9.34 -0.15 4.16
CA THR A 296 -8.93 -1.45 4.69
C THR A 296 -10.18 -2.18 5.11
N PHE A 297 -10.39 -3.37 4.55
CA PHE A 297 -11.57 -4.16 4.82
C PHE A 297 -11.30 -5.65 4.70
N VAL A 298 -12.19 -6.44 5.30
CA VAL A 298 -12.29 -7.88 5.11
C VAL A 298 -13.73 -8.22 4.70
N PRO A 299 -13.96 -9.33 3.97
CA PRO A 299 -15.32 -9.76 3.69
C PRO A 299 -16.03 -10.20 4.99
N PRO A 300 -17.35 -9.96 5.11
CA PRO A 300 -18.13 -10.51 6.22
C PRO A 300 -18.16 -12.04 6.27
N ASP A 301 -18.04 -12.68 5.11
CA ASP A 301 -18.04 -14.13 4.93
C ASP A 301 -17.01 -14.49 3.86
N GLN A 302 -15.90 -15.09 4.27
CA GLN A 302 -14.77 -15.40 3.40
C GLN A 302 -15.15 -16.41 2.32
N ASP A 303 -15.90 -17.46 2.65
CA ASP A 303 -16.26 -18.51 1.70
C ASP A 303 -17.24 -17.99 0.65
N LYS A 304 -18.22 -17.16 1.05
CA LYS A 304 -19.11 -16.50 0.09
C LYS A 304 -18.37 -15.53 -0.82
N PHE A 305 -17.40 -14.79 -0.28
CA PHE A 305 -16.55 -13.89 -1.06
C PHE A 305 -15.72 -14.68 -2.08
N LEU A 306 -15.02 -15.74 -1.66
CA LEU A 306 -14.22 -16.57 -2.55
C LEU A 306 -15.08 -17.22 -3.66
N ALA A 307 -16.34 -17.55 -3.38
CA ALA A 307 -17.24 -18.06 -4.41
C ALA A 307 -17.76 -16.96 -5.37
N ASN A 308 -18.17 -15.79 -4.85
CA ASN A 308 -19.02 -14.86 -5.60
C ASN A 308 -18.50 -13.41 -5.70
N GLY A 309 -17.44 -13.05 -4.98
CA GLY A 309 -16.95 -11.68 -4.87
C GLY A 309 -17.82 -10.80 -3.97
N TYR A 310 -17.49 -9.50 -3.94
CA TYR A 310 -18.29 -8.49 -3.24
C TYR A 310 -19.54 -8.14 -4.05
N LYS A 311 -20.64 -7.86 -3.34
CA LYS A 311 -21.91 -7.40 -3.95
C LYS A 311 -22.14 -5.89 -3.80
N TYR A 312 -21.06 -5.13 -3.61
CA TYR A 312 -21.14 -3.68 -3.48
C TYR A 312 -21.58 -3.05 -4.80
N ARG A 313 -22.45 -2.03 -4.72
CA ARG A 313 -22.78 -1.16 -5.85
C ARG A 313 -22.35 0.26 -5.51
N PRO A 314 -21.70 0.99 -6.44
CA PRO A 314 -21.31 2.37 -6.20
C PRO A 314 -22.47 3.23 -5.69
N GLY A 315 -22.25 3.96 -4.59
CA GLY A 315 -23.27 4.76 -3.92
C GLY A 315 -23.92 4.08 -2.71
N ASP A 316 -23.86 2.75 -2.62
CA ASP A 316 -24.37 2.02 -1.46
C ASP A 316 -23.51 2.23 -0.20
N GLU A 317 -24.03 1.81 0.95
CA GLU A 317 -23.28 1.71 2.20
C GLU A 317 -22.22 0.61 2.12
N LEU A 318 -20.95 0.96 2.35
CA LEU A 318 -19.84 0.00 2.35
C LEU A 318 -20.05 -1.13 3.37
N SER A 319 -20.65 -0.83 4.52
CA SER A 319 -20.90 -1.83 5.58
C SER A 319 -21.85 -2.96 5.16
N THR A 320 -22.55 -2.84 4.03
CA THR A 320 -23.42 -3.90 3.50
C THR A 320 -22.62 -5.01 2.81
N ALA A 321 -21.40 -4.71 2.34
CA ALA A 321 -20.54 -5.62 1.61
C ALA A 321 -19.17 -5.85 2.28
N TYR A 322 -18.73 -4.94 3.15
CA TYR A 322 -17.40 -4.92 3.73
C TYR A 322 -17.42 -4.75 5.25
N ASN A 323 -16.55 -5.47 5.95
CA ASN A 323 -16.17 -5.14 7.32
C ASN A 323 -14.96 -4.21 7.28
N LEU A 324 -15.19 -2.91 7.44
CA LEU A 324 -14.12 -1.91 7.44
C LEU A 324 -13.27 -2.03 8.72
N VAL A 325 -11.95 -1.98 8.56
CA VAL A 325 -10.99 -1.94 9.67
C VAL A 325 -10.83 -0.48 10.11
N ARG A 326 -11.69 -0.03 11.02
CA ARG A 326 -11.61 1.28 11.68
C ARG A 326 -10.68 1.23 12.89
N PHE A 327 -10.15 2.38 13.32
CA PHE A 327 -9.21 2.45 14.44
C PHE A 327 -9.72 1.82 15.75
N ASP A 328 -11.00 1.99 16.06
CA ASP A 328 -11.65 1.45 17.25
C ASP A 328 -12.31 0.07 17.03
N SER A 329 -12.12 -0.53 15.86
CA SER A 329 -12.73 -1.81 15.54
C SER A 329 -11.96 -2.99 16.16
N GLN A 330 -12.69 -4.06 16.49
CA GLN A 330 -12.08 -5.31 16.96
C GLN A 330 -11.07 -5.89 15.96
N LEU A 331 -11.32 -5.70 14.65
CA LEU A 331 -10.41 -6.12 13.59
C LEU A 331 -9.07 -5.39 13.69
N HIS A 332 -9.10 -4.07 13.93
CA HIS A 332 -7.87 -3.31 14.13
C HIS A 332 -7.11 -3.81 15.35
N THR A 333 -7.77 -3.99 16.50
CA THR A 333 -7.11 -4.52 17.71
C THR A 333 -6.50 -5.92 17.48
N GLN A 334 -7.13 -6.75 16.64
CA GLN A 334 -6.56 -8.05 16.25
C GLN A 334 -5.30 -7.89 15.38
N MET A 335 -5.29 -6.93 14.46
CA MET A 335 -4.13 -6.62 13.61
C MET A 335 -2.97 -6.05 14.42
N GLU A 336 -3.23 -5.13 15.35
CA GLU A 336 -2.21 -4.60 16.26
C GLU A 336 -1.54 -5.70 17.08
N ARG A 337 -2.32 -6.62 17.67
CA ARG A 337 -1.78 -7.76 18.41
C ARG A 337 -0.92 -8.71 17.56
N ARG A 338 -1.10 -8.71 16.24
CA ARG A 338 -0.30 -9.48 15.28
C ARG A 338 0.90 -8.69 14.75
N GLY A 339 1.12 -7.47 15.23
CA GLY A 339 2.25 -6.63 14.80
C GLY A 339 2.04 -5.95 13.44
N THR A 340 0.79 -5.84 12.96
CA THR A 340 0.45 -5.18 11.69
C THR A 340 -0.52 -4.01 11.90
N PRO A 341 -0.20 -3.01 12.74
CA PRO A 341 -1.06 -1.83 12.91
C PRO A 341 -1.21 -1.10 11.57
N VAL A 342 -2.30 -0.33 11.41
CA VAL A 342 -2.50 0.51 10.21
C VAL A 342 -2.86 1.97 10.54
N TYR A 343 -2.83 2.29 11.84
CA TYR A 343 -3.16 3.58 12.41
C TYR A 343 -2.06 4.06 13.36
N TRP A 344 -1.91 5.37 13.44
CA TRP A 344 -1.21 6.03 14.53
C TRP A 344 -2.08 6.00 15.80
N LEU A 345 -1.47 6.26 16.97
CA LEU A 345 -2.19 6.28 18.25
C LEU A 345 -3.35 7.29 18.33
N ASP A 346 -3.39 8.29 17.46
CA ASP A 346 -4.48 9.28 17.39
C ASP A 346 -5.62 8.88 16.43
N GLY A 347 -5.55 7.68 15.85
CA GLY A 347 -6.53 7.16 14.90
C GLY A 347 -6.32 7.61 13.45
N THR A 348 -5.23 8.31 13.14
CA THR A 348 -4.87 8.65 11.76
C THR A 348 -4.34 7.42 11.02
N CYS A 349 -4.93 7.04 9.90
CA CYS A 349 -4.44 5.92 9.08
C CYS A 349 -3.10 6.29 8.44
N TRP A 350 -2.07 5.45 8.62
CA TRP A 350 -0.76 5.69 8.04
C TRP A 350 -0.48 4.86 6.79
N VAL A 351 -1.35 3.91 6.43
CA VAL A 351 -1.14 3.09 5.23
C VAL A 351 -1.68 3.83 4.00
N GLY A 352 -0.88 3.95 2.94
CA GLY A 352 -1.36 4.52 1.67
C GLY A 352 -2.26 3.56 0.88
N GLY A 353 -3.04 4.11 -0.04
CA GLY A 353 -4.15 3.39 -0.69
C GLY A 353 -5.32 3.14 0.26
N ARG A 354 -5.41 3.88 1.38
CA ARG A 354 -6.44 3.79 2.43
C ARG A 354 -7.02 5.16 2.81
N GLU A 355 -6.94 6.12 1.89
CA GLU A 355 -7.21 7.53 2.11
C GLU A 355 -8.65 7.79 2.60
N TYR A 356 -9.60 6.93 2.22
CA TYR A 356 -10.99 7.01 2.70
C TYR A 356 -11.07 6.97 4.23
N LEU A 357 -10.24 6.14 4.87
CA LEU A 357 -10.22 6.00 6.33
C LEU A 357 -9.78 7.29 7.03
N GLY A 358 -8.92 8.09 6.40
CA GLY A 358 -8.53 9.42 6.92
C GLY A 358 -9.56 10.50 6.60
N LEU A 359 -10.10 10.52 5.38
CA LEU A 359 -11.04 11.55 4.93
C LEU A 359 -12.30 11.58 5.80
N VAL A 360 -12.95 10.44 5.97
CA VAL A 360 -14.26 10.36 6.66
C VAL A 360 -14.20 10.67 8.16
N ASP A 361 -12.98 10.76 8.65
CA ASP A 361 -12.56 10.96 10.02
C ASP A 361 -12.16 12.45 10.24
N SER A 362 -12.05 13.22 9.16
CA SER A 362 -11.72 14.64 9.15
C SER A 362 -12.92 15.51 9.49
N LYS A 363 -12.68 16.71 10.04
CA LYS A 363 -13.76 17.69 10.29
C LYS A 363 -14.38 18.21 8.99
N CYS A 364 -13.60 18.30 7.92
CA CYS A 364 -14.09 18.69 6.59
C CYS A 364 -15.18 17.75 6.06
N PHE A 365 -15.12 16.45 6.42
CA PHE A 365 -16.14 15.45 6.09
C PHE A 365 -17.25 15.39 7.14
N THR A 366 -16.89 15.28 8.43
CA THR A 366 -17.87 15.05 9.50
C THR A 366 -18.75 16.26 9.81
N LYS A 367 -18.21 17.48 9.63
CA LYS A 367 -18.91 18.76 9.88
C LYS A 367 -19.11 19.61 8.63
N GLY A 368 -18.42 19.28 7.54
CA GLY A 368 -18.56 19.93 6.25
C GLY A 368 -19.20 19.01 5.22
N GLN A 369 -18.85 19.22 3.96
CA GLN A 369 -19.32 18.42 2.82
C GLN A 369 -18.15 17.99 1.93
N ALA A 370 -16.93 17.88 2.49
CA ALA A 370 -15.78 17.44 1.72
C ALA A 370 -15.94 15.97 1.30
N SER A 371 -15.56 15.67 0.06
CA SER A 371 -15.48 14.32 -0.48
C SER A 371 -14.18 14.13 -1.24
N CYS A 372 -13.90 12.92 -1.73
CA CYS A 372 -12.79 12.68 -2.65
C CYS A 372 -12.84 13.62 -3.87
N LEU A 373 -14.04 13.89 -4.39
CA LEU A 373 -14.27 14.75 -5.55
C LEU A 373 -14.16 16.25 -5.25
N SER A 374 -13.97 16.65 -3.98
CA SER A 374 -13.65 18.04 -3.63
C SER A 374 -12.24 18.45 -4.05
N CYS A 375 -11.35 17.47 -4.27
CA CYS A 375 -9.96 17.68 -4.66
C CYS A 375 -9.55 16.89 -5.90
N HIS A 376 -10.15 15.71 -6.14
CA HIS A 376 -9.82 14.85 -7.27
C HIS A 376 -10.85 14.95 -8.39
N SER A 377 -10.39 14.72 -9.61
CA SER A 377 -11.28 14.51 -10.77
C SER A 377 -10.86 13.26 -11.52
N MET A 378 -11.82 12.36 -11.77
CA MET A 378 -11.56 11.10 -12.49
C MET A 378 -11.54 11.30 -14.02
N HIS A 379 -11.97 12.47 -14.48
CA HIS A 379 -11.93 12.90 -15.87
C HIS A 379 -11.35 14.31 -15.97
N ASP A 380 -10.65 14.61 -17.05
CA ASP A 380 -10.01 15.90 -17.32
C ASP A 380 -8.98 16.32 -16.24
N ALA A 381 -8.31 15.34 -15.62
CA ALA A 381 -7.18 15.55 -14.71
C ALA A 381 -5.93 14.81 -15.20
N PRO A 382 -4.72 15.28 -14.83
CA PRO A 382 -3.49 14.52 -15.04
C PRO A 382 -3.59 13.12 -14.41
N PRO A 383 -2.99 12.09 -15.02
CA PRO A 383 -3.09 10.72 -14.52
C PRO A 383 -2.38 10.51 -13.18
N GLU A 384 -1.34 11.30 -12.91
CA GLU A 384 -0.64 11.34 -11.63
C GLU A 384 -1.51 12.04 -10.58
N GLU A 385 -1.79 11.36 -9.47
CA GLU A 385 -2.66 11.77 -8.34
C GLU A 385 -4.12 12.09 -8.70
N GLN A 386 -4.45 12.31 -9.98
CA GLN A 386 -5.79 12.70 -10.45
C GLN A 386 -6.39 13.90 -9.71
N LEU A 387 -5.55 14.88 -9.36
CA LEU A 387 -5.99 16.13 -8.76
C LEU A 387 -6.70 16.99 -9.82
N ALA A 388 -7.86 17.54 -9.44
CA ALA A 388 -8.57 18.48 -10.31
C ALA A 388 -7.74 19.76 -10.51
N ALA A 389 -8.10 20.54 -11.52
CA ALA A 389 -7.40 21.79 -11.83
C ALA A 389 -7.23 22.67 -10.58
N GLU A 390 -6.01 23.15 -10.37
CA GLU A 390 -5.59 23.98 -9.22
C GLU A 390 -5.65 23.32 -7.83
N MET A 391 -6.08 22.05 -7.72
CA MET A 391 -6.13 21.32 -6.44
C MET A 391 -4.75 20.80 -5.99
N ARG A 392 -3.67 21.13 -6.70
CA ARG A 392 -2.30 21.04 -6.16
C ARG A 392 -1.95 22.27 -5.30
N SER A 393 -2.73 23.34 -5.39
CA SER A 393 -2.55 24.60 -4.66
C SER A 393 -3.48 24.73 -3.44
N ASP A 394 -3.22 25.71 -2.58
CA ASP A 394 -4.07 25.99 -1.41
C ASP A 394 -5.51 26.37 -1.79
N ARG A 395 -5.82 26.57 -3.08
CA ARG A 395 -7.20 26.68 -3.59
C ARG A 395 -8.08 25.51 -3.16
N ALA A 396 -7.52 24.31 -2.99
CA ALA A 396 -8.26 23.16 -2.47
C ALA A 396 -8.81 23.38 -1.05
N CYS A 397 -8.14 24.20 -0.25
CA CYS A 397 -8.57 24.54 1.11
C CYS A 397 -9.43 25.82 1.09
N VAL A 398 -8.95 26.88 0.43
CA VAL A 398 -9.59 28.20 0.48
C VAL A 398 -10.87 28.31 -0.36
N GLN A 399 -11.25 27.27 -1.11
CA GLN A 399 -12.61 27.19 -1.68
C GLN A 399 -13.71 27.24 -0.60
N CYS A 400 -13.43 26.67 0.57
CA CYS A 400 -14.29 26.71 1.76
C CYS A 400 -13.74 27.67 2.82
N HIS A 401 -12.42 27.72 2.98
CA HIS A 401 -11.70 28.51 3.98
C HIS A 401 -11.20 29.86 3.42
N LYS A 402 -12.12 30.63 2.84
CA LYS A 402 -11.82 31.86 2.07
C LYS A 402 -11.09 32.94 2.87
N GLU A 403 -11.25 32.88 4.19
CA GLU A 403 -10.74 33.84 5.14
C GLU A 403 -9.23 33.77 5.35
N TYR A 404 -8.58 32.67 4.96
CA TYR A 404 -7.13 32.45 5.08
C TYR A 404 -6.38 32.81 3.79
N THR A 405 -6.72 33.96 3.23
CA THR A 405 -6.07 34.56 2.05
C THR A 405 -5.47 35.93 2.40
N GLY A 406 -4.55 36.44 1.58
CA GLY A 406 -3.89 37.73 1.85
C GLY A 406 -3.07 37.72 3.16
N SER A 407 -3.18 38.78 3.98
CA SER A 407 -2.43 38.89 5.24
C SER A 407 -2.79 37.80 6.25
N ARG A 408 -4.05 37.33 6.24
CA ARG A 408 -4.52 36.27 7.14
C ARG A 408 -3.83 34.94 6.92
N LEU A 409 -3.30 34.69 5.72
CA LEU A 409 -2.48 33.51 5.48
C LEU A 409 -1.20 33.54 6.32
N THR A 410 -0.47 34.65 6.30
CA THR A 410 0.79 34.80 7.05
C THR A 410 0.55 34.94 8.54
N GLU A 411 -0.54 35.60 8.94
CA GLU A 411 -0.98 35.66 10.34
C GLU A 411 -1.34 34.28 10.88
N HIS A 412 -2.01 33.44 10.07
CA HIS A 412 -2.38 32.10 10.49
C HIS A 412 -1.20 31.13 10.47
N THR A 413 -0.38 31.16 9.42
CA THR A 413 0.70 30.17 9.23
C THR A 413 1.99 30.54 9.95
N HIS A 414 2.16 31.81 10.33
CA HIS A 414 3.40 32.35 10.89
C HIS A 414 4.62 32.17 9.97
N HIS A 415 4.38 32.01 8.67
CA HIS A 415 5.39 31.93 7.62
C HIS A 415 5.14 33.05 6.59
N SER A 416 6.17 33.38 5.81
CA SER A 416 6.01 34.30 4.68
C SER A 416 5.12 33.68 3.61
N SER A 417 4.32 34.48 2.91
CA SER A 417 3.27 34.01 1.99
C SER A 417 3.78 33.10 0.86
N GLY A 418 5.02 33.30 0.41
CA GLY A 418 5.66 32.47 -0.62
C GLY A 418 6.39 31.23 -0.07
N SER A 419 6.46 31.07 1.25
CA SER A 419 7.14 29.93 1.88
C SER A 419 6.31 28.66 1.76
N THR A 420 7.01 27.52 1.69
CA THR A 420 6.42 26.19 1.82
C THR A 420 5.70 26.00 3.16
N GLY A 421 6.05 26.76 4.21
CA GLY A 421 5.35 26.78 5.49
C GLY A 421 3.97 27.46 5.44
N SER A 422 3.67 28.26 4.42
CA SER A 422 2.34 28.82 4.17
C SER A 422 1.44 27.92 3.32
N ARG A 423 1.88 26.69 2.99
CA ARG A 423 1.06 25.71 2.26
C ARG A 423 0.16 24.96 3.23
N CYS A 424 -1.16 25.09 3.08
CA CYS A 424 -2.16 24.47 3.95
C CYS A 424 -1.91 22.96 4.08
N TYR A 425 -1.57 22.32 2.96
CA TYR A 425 -1.24 20.89 2.91
C TYR A 425 -0.13 20.46 3.86
N ASN A 426 0.92 21.27 4.05
CA ASN A 426 2.09 20.84 4.81
C ASN A 426 1.81 20.76 6.31
N CYS A 427 0.83 21.52 6.80
CA CYS A 427 0.38 21.48 8.19
C CYS A 427 -0.84 20.58 8.39
N HIS A 428 -1.84 20.67 7.50
CA HIS A 428 -3.14 20.02 7.68
C HIS A 428 -3.26 18.66 6.98
N MET A 429 -2.33 18.33 6.07
CA MET A 429 -2.23 17.04 5.38
C MET A 429 -0.74 16.63 5.28
N PRO A 430 -0.02 16.53 6.42
CA PRO A 430 1.41 16.25 6.42
C PRO A 430 1.70 14.86 5.83
N HIS A 431 2.94 14.61 5.41
CA HIS A 431 3.34 13.31 4.86
C HIS A 431 3.52 12.25 5.96
N THR A 432 2.46 11.93 6.69
CA THR A 432 2.47 10.96 7.80
C THR A 432 1.88 9.61 7.40
N SER A 433 1.62 9.38 6.12
CA SER A 433 1.23 8.07 5.60
C SER A 433 2.38 7.49 4.77
N TYR A 434 2.40 6.19 4.57
CA TYR A 434 3.48 5.46 3.91
C TYR A 434 2.91 4.46 2.91
N ALA A 435 3.41 4.52 1.68
CA ALA A 435 3.18 3.52 0.65
C ALA A 435 4.24 3.66 -0.44
N LEU A 436 4.45 2.59 -1.21
CA LEU A 436 5.33 2.60 -2.39
C LEU A 436 6.74 3.13 -2.07
N LEU A 437 7.30 2.73 -0.92
CA LEU A 437 8.63 3.13 -0.44
C LEU A 437 8.80 4.65 -0.22
N GLY A 438 7.70 5.39 0.01
CA GLY A 438 7.74 6.83 0.28
C GLY A 438 6.70 7.27 1.31
N ALA A 439 6.95 8.44 1.91
CA ALA A 439 5.93 9.11 2.71
C ALA A 439 4.96 9.88 1.80
N ILE A 440 3.67 9.70 2.02
CA ILE A 440 2.59 10.33 1.26
C ILE A 440 1.68 11.13 2.20
N ARG A 441 0.88 12.04 1.63
CA ARG A 441 0.00 12.91 2.41
C ARG A 441 -1.08 12.13 3.15
N SER A 442 -1.20 12.41 4.44
CA SER A 442 -2.36 12.00 5.22
C SER A 442 -3.63 12.65 4.66
N HIS A 443 -4.68 11.85 4.52
CA HIS A 443 -6.02 12.33 4.20
C HIS A 443 -6.88 12.56 5.44
N ARG A 444 -6.31 12.39 6.65
CA ARG A 444 -6.87 12.96 7.88
C ARG A 444 -6.53 14.45 7.90
N VAL A 445 -7.45 15.26 7.39
CA VAL A 445 -7.36 16.73 7.41
C VAL A 445 -7.68 17.23 8.82
N ASP A 446 -6.64 17.63 9.55
CA ASP A 446 -6.74 18.08 10.93
C ASP A 446 -5.75 19.20 11.27
N SER A 447 -5.90 19.80 12.46
CA SER A 447 -4.96 20.81 12.96
C SER A 447 -3.73 20.13 13.56
N PRO A 448 -2.50 20.63 13.32
CA PRO A 448 -1.28 20.09 13.91
C PRO A 448 -1.40 19.92 15.43
N ARG A 449 -0.90 18.80 15.94
CA ARG A 449 -0.83 18.51 17.38
C ARG A 449 0.53 17.92 17.70
N VAL A 450 1.05 18.24 18.88
CA VAL A 450 2.23 17.60 19.43
C VAL A 450 1.77 16.59 20.46
N GLY A 451 2.19 15.34 20.27
CA GLY A 451 2.08 14.27 21.27
C GLY A 451 3.44 13.64 21.49
N THR A 452 3.54 12.79 22.51
CA THR A 452 4.76 11.99 22.72
C THR A 452 4.99 11.06 21.53
N ILE A 453 6.25 10.86 21.18
CA ILE A 453 6.63 9.87 20.17
C ILE A 453 6.65 8.45 20.76
N ARG A 454 6.67 8.32 22.10
CA ARG A 454 6.72 7.03 22.78
C ARG A 454 5.49 6.19 22.43
N GLY A 455 5.71 4.90 22.21
CA GLY A 455 4.65 3.95 21.89
C GLY A 455 4.05 4.07 20.48
N GLY A 456 4.70 4.80 19.56
CA GLY A 456 4.26 4.91 18.17
C GLY A 456 3.35 6.10 17.86
N GLY A 457 3.53 7.21 18.57
CA GLY A 457 2.80 8.45 18.31
C GLY A 457 3.06 9.02 16.90
N ARG A 458 2.04 9.65 16.29
CA ARG A 458 2.17 10.29 14.97
C ARG A 458 3.21 11.43 15.02
N PRO A 459 4.18 11.49 14.10
CA PRO A 459 5.05 12.65 13.94
C PRO A 459 4.25 13.92 13.64
N ASN A 460 4.59 15.04 14.30
CA ASN A 460 3.84 16.28 14.14
C ASN A 460 4.34 17.10 12.94
N ALA A 461 3.42 17.82 12.28
CA ALA A 461 3.73 18.56 11.05
C ALA A 461 4.87 19.58 11.18
N CYS A 462 5.02 20.23 12.34
CA CYS A 462 6.06 21.23 12.56
C CYS A 462 7.45 20.60 12.56
N ASN A 463 7.64 19.52 13.32
CA ASN A 463 8.92 18.80 13.40
C ASN A 463 9.21 17.90 12.19
N LEU A 464 8.28 17.78 11.24
CA LEU A 464 8.52 17.19 9.92
C LEU A 464 9.12 18.20 8.90
N CYS A 465 9.12 19.50 9.22
CA CYS A 465 9.89 20.52 8.48
C CYS A 465 11.09 21.00 9.29
N HIS A 466 10.85 21.36 10.55
CA HIS A 466 11.88 21.82 11.48
C HIS A 466 12.53 20.63 12.19
N LEU A 467 13.26 19.84 11.40
CA LEU A 467 13.91 18.60 11.85
C LEU A 467 14.90 18.86 12.98
N ASP A 468 15.42 20.08 13.14
CA ASP A 468 16.38 20.46 14.17
C ASP A 468 15.73 20.85 15.52
N ARG A 469 14.39 20.87 15.61
CA ARG A 469 13.65 21.36 16.78
C ARG A 469 13.05 20.23 17.61
N SER A 470 12.91 20.47 18.92
CA SER A 470 12.31 19.53 19.86
C SER A 470 10.78 19.54 19.81
N SER A 471 10.13 18.55 20.43
CA SER A 471 8.67 18.50 20.58
C SER A 471 8.19 19.69 21.41
N ARG A 472 8.94 20.07 22.46
CA ARG A 472 8.62 21.24 23.30
C ARG A 472 8.56 22.51 22.48
N TRP A 473 9.53 22.74 21.59
CA TRP A 473 9.51 23.93 20.72
C TRP A 473 8.23 24.01 19.90
N ALA A 474 7.82 22.91 19.27
CA ALA A 474 6.59 22.88 18.47
C ALA A 474 5.35 23.09 19.35
N SER A 475 5.33 22.47 20.53
CA SER A 475 4.25 22.58 21.51
C SER A 475 4.06 24.02 21.98
N GLU A 476 5.15 24.71 22.34
CA GLU A 476 5.13 26.12 22.74
C GLU A 476 4.58 27.03 21.63
N ARG A 477 5.00 26.84 20.37
CA ARG A 477 4.46 27.62 19.25
C ARG A 477 2.96 27.38 19.04
N LEU A 478 2.49 26.13 19.13
CA LEU A 478 1.06 25.84 19.01
C LEU A 478 0.22 26.41 20.16
N VAL A 479 0.78 26.45 21.39
CA VAL A 479 0.15 27.10 22.54
C VAL A 479 0.07 28.61 22.32
N GLU A 480 1.19 29.23 21.96
CA GLU A 480 1.34 30.66 21.74
C GLU A 480 0.43 31.18 20.61
N TRP A 481 0.40 30.49 19.48
CA TRP A 481 -0.28 30.96 18.27
C TRP A 481 -1.76 30.58 18.22
N TYR A 482 -2.13 29.42 18.75
CA TYR A 482 -3.47 28.85 18.56
C TYR A 482 -4.18 28.46 19.85
N GLY A 483 -3.55 28.67 21.02
CA GLY A 483 -4.14 28.33 22.32
C GLY A 483 -4.30 26.83 22.53
N HIS A 484 -3.44 26.00 21.92
CA HIS A 484 -3.43 24.57 22.18
C HIS A 484 -3.10 24.29 23.65
N LYS A 485 -3.48 23.10 24.14
CA LYS A 485 -2.99 22.63 25.44
C LYS A 485 -1.50 22.25 25.29
N PRO A 486 -0.65 22.58 26.28
CA PRO A 486 0.72 22.07 26.31
C PRO A 486 0.73 20.54 26.20
N ALA A 487 1.61 20.01 25.34
CA ALA A 487 1.84 18.58 25.22
C ALA A 487 2.47 18.00 26.50
N ASP A 488 2.05 16.79 26.86
CA ASP A 488 2.71 15.99 27.91
C ASP A 488 3.94 15.31 27.29
N LEU A 489 5.12 15.76 27.69
CA LEU A 489 6.41 15.40 27.10
C LEU A 489 7.33 14.84 28.19
N VAL A 490 8.18 13.90 27.79
CA VAL A 490 9.27 13.45 28.65
C VAL A 490 10.49 14.37 28.49
N GLU A 491 11.35 14.42 29.51
CA GLU A 491 12.51 15.34 29.56
C GLU A 491 13.34 15.39 28.27
N ILE A 492 13.55 14.24 27.62
CA ILE A 492 14.35 14.20 26.40
C ILE A 492 13.66 14.83 25.18
N GLU A 493 12.33 14.73 25.09
CA GLU A 493 11.52 15.37 24.04
C GLU A 493 11.48 16.90 24.18
N GLU A 494 11.91 17.43 25.32
CA GLU A 494 12.02 18.86 25.57
C GLU A 494 13.29 19.49 24.98
N THR A 495 14.36 18.71 24.89
CA THR A 495 15.72 19.22 24.66
C THR A 495 16.38 18.67 23.39
N VAL A 496 16.06 17.44 23.00
CA VAL A 496 16.55 16.83 21.75
C VAL A 496 15.58 17.10 20.62
N SER A 497 16.12 17.26 19.41
CA SER A 497 15.32 17.29 18.19
C SER A 497 14.33 16.12 18.15
N ASN A 498 13.06 16.42 17.87
CA ASN A 498 12.03 15.41 17.71
C ASN A 498 12.39 14.43 16.59
N TRP A 499 12.93 14.93 15.47
CA TRP A 499 13.36 14.09 14.36
C TRP A 499 14.47 13.12 14.75
N VAL A 500 15.46 13.59 15.52
CA VAL A 500 16.55 12.74 16.03
C VAL A 500 16.00 11.62 16.92
N LEU A 501 15.05 11.94 17.80
CA LEU A 501 14.41 10.91 18.62
C LEU A 501 13.58 9.92 17.78
N LEU A 502 12.88 10.40 16.74
CA LEU A 502 12.14 9.52 15.82
C LEU A 502 13.07 8.54 15.11
N VAL A 503 14.22 8.98 14.58
CA VAL A 503 15.14 8.08 13.86
C VAL A 503 15.95 7.15 14.77
N LEU A 504 16.23 7.56 16.02
CA LEU A 504 16.99 6.74 16.96
C LEU A 504 16.13 5.76 17.76
N GLN A 505 14.92 6.17 18.15
CA GLN A 505 14.07 5.41 19.09
C GLN A 505 12.69 5.08 18.55
N GLY A 506 12.29 5.72 17.46
CA GLY A 506 10.95 5.52 16.90
C GLY A 506 10.77 4.09 16.42
N ASP A 507 9.51 3.65 16.36
CA ASP A 507 9.15 2.41 15.71
C ASP A 507 9.40 2.50 14.18
N PRO A 508 9.37 1.37 13.45
CA PRO A 508 9.82 1.34 12.06
C PRO A 508 9.07 2.33 11.15
N ILE A 509 7.78 2.58 11.41
CA ILE A 509 6.98 3.55 10.67
C ILE A 509 7.36 5.01 11.01
N GLN A 510 7.65 5.31 12.28
CA GLN A 510 8.19 6.62 12.67
C GLN A 510 9.54 6.88 11.99
N ARG A 511 10.43 5.89 11.97
CA ARG A 511 11.76 6.02 11.34
C ARG A 511 11.66 6.24 9.84
N VAL A 512 10.83 5.49 9.11
CA VAL A 512 10.73 5.65 7.65
C VAL A 512 10.14 7.02 7.28
N VAL A 513 9.10 7.47 8.01
CA VAL A 513 8.47 8.77 7.78
C VAL A 513 9.44 9.90 8.10
N ALA A 514 10.12 9.86 9.25
CA ALA A 514 11.12 10.86 9.62
C ALA A 514 12.26 10.89 8.59
N THR A 515 12.84 9.74 8.28
CA THR A 515 13.97 9.62 7.35
C THR A 515 13.63 10.14 5.95
N TRP A 516 12.42 9.87 5.45
CA TRP A 516 11.96 10.45 4.18
C TRP A 516 11.96 11.98 4.20
N HIS A 517 11.55 12.61 5.31
CA HIS A 517 11.54 14.07 5.42
C HIS A 517 12.95 14.69 5.42
N ALA A 518 13.99 13.96 5.82
CA ALA A 518 15.37 14.45 5.69
C ALA A 518 15.81 14.59 4.22
N GLY A 519 15.18 13.85 3.29
CA GLY A 519 15.35 14.02 1.85
C GLY A 519 14.44 15.09 1.24
N TRP A 520 13.38 15.51 1.94
CA TRP A 520 12.38 16.42 1.41
C TRP A 520 12.85 17.87 1.46
N GLN A 521 12.91 18.53 0.30
CA GLN A 521 13.54 19.85 0.16
C GLN A 521 13.00 20.92 1.14
N PRO A 522 11.67 21.07 1.36
CA PRO A 522 11.15 22.02 2.33
C PRO A 522 11.68 21.83 3.76
N ALA A 523 11.90 20.60 4.21
CA ALA A 523 12.45 20.34 5.53
C ALA A 523 13.95 20.68 5.59
N ARG A 524 14.70 20.37 4.53
CA ARG A 524 16.12 20.73 4.41
C ARG A 524 16.33 22.25 4.39
N ASP A 525 15.45 22.98 3.69
CA ASP A 525 15.46 24.44 3.67
C ASP A 525 15.17 25.03 5.07
N ALA A 526 14.25 24.41 5.82
CA ALA A 526 13.81 24.88 7.12
C ALA A 526 14.76 24.55 8.29
N SER A 527 15.55 23.47 8.18
CA SER A 527 16.38 22.94 9.29
C SER A 527 17.88 22.89 9.00
N GLY A 528 18.29 23.25 7.78
CA GLY A 528 19.62 22.91 7.28
C GLY A 528 19.77 21.41 7.03
N SER A 529 20.82 21.00 6.33
CA SER A 529 20.93 19.59 5.89
C SER A 529 22.24 18.89 6.23
N ASP A 530 23.32 19.63 6.54
CA ASP A 530 24.62 18.99 6.77
C ASP A 530 24.60 18.02 7.97
N TRP A 531 23.98 18.43 9.09
CA TRP A 531 23.89 17.62 10.30
C TRP A 531 23.03 16.35 10.15
N LEU A 532 22.23 16.22 9.09
CA LEU A 532 21.41 15.04 8.83
C LEU A 532 22.27 13.85 8.39
N VAL A 533 23.39 14.09 7.71
CA VAL A 533 24.19 13.07 7.05
C VAL A 533 24.68 11.97 8.02
N PRO A 534 25.23 12.27 9.21
CA PRO A 534 25.62 11.24 10.17
C PRO A 534 24.46 10.33 10.60
N HIS A 535 23.26 10.89 10.79
CA HIS A 535 22.07 10.11 11.16
C HIS A 535 21.61 9.24 10.00
N LEU A 536 21.57 9.78 8.78
CA LEU A 536 21.19 9.02 7.58
C LEU A 536 22.18 7.89 7.28
N ALA A 537 23.48 8.12 7.48
CA ALA A 537 24.49 7.07 7.35
C ALA A 537 24.24 5.93 8.34
N ASP A 538 23.84 6.22 9.59
CA ASP A 538 23.44 5.20 10.56
C ASP A 538 22.20 4.42 10.13
N GLN A 539 21.20 5.08 9.54
CA GLN A 539 19.98 4.44 9.06
C GLN A 539 20.22 3.50 7.86
N LEU A 540 21.36 3.58 7.17
CA LEU A 540 21.77 2.58 6.18
C LEU A 540 22.04 1.18 6.79
N ASP A 541 22.22 1.08 8.10
CA ASP A 541 22.31 -0.20 8.84
C ASP A 541 21.01 -0.52 9.62
N ASP A 542 19.89 0.16 9.34
CA ASP A 542 18.61 -0.16 9.98
C ASP A 542 18.20 -1.61 9.70
N ALA A 543 17.56 -2.26 10.66
CA ALA A 543 17.11 -3.64 10.51
C ALA A 543 16.04 -3.80 9.40
N TYR A 544 15.19 -2.79 9.19
CA TYR A 544 14.12 -2.77 8.19
C TYR A 544 14.64 -2.25 6.85
N SER A 545 14.40 -3.02 5.79
CA SER A 545 14.85 -2.68 4.43
C SER A 545 14.32 -1.33 3.95
N VAL A 546 13.07 -1.00 4.28
CA VAL A 546 12.46 0.26 3.87
C VAL A 546 13.07 1.50 4.55
N ASN A 547 13.60 1.36 5.77
CA ASN A 547 14.34 2.44 6.44
C ASN A 547 15.69 2.66 5.77
N ARG A 548 16.39 1.57 5.41
CA ARG A 548 17.63 1.65 4.64
C ARG A 548 17.39 2.30 3.27
N TRP A 549 16.28 1.96 2.62
CA TRP A 549 15.84 2.63 1.38
C TRP A 549 15.62 4.13 1.59
N ALA A 550 14.81 4.51 2.59
CA ALA A 550 14.52 5.93 2.84
C ALA A 550 15.80 6.71 3.15
N ALA A 551 16.74 6.14 3.89
CA ALA A 551 18.02 6.77 4.21
C ALA A 551 18.88 6.98 2.95
N TRP A 552 18.96 5.96 2.10
CA TRP A 552 19.65 6.05 0.82
C TRP A 552 19.05 7.14 -0.07
N GLN A 553 17.73 7.17 -0.20
CA GLN A 553 17.04 8.20 -0.98
C GLN A 553 17.22 9.61 -0.40
N ALA A 554 17.18 9.75 0.93
CA ALA A 554 17.41 11.04 1.59
C ALA A 554 18.86 11.54 1.41
N LEU A 555 19.85 10.65 1.42
CA LEU A 555 21.25 11.01 1.13
C LEU A 555 21.41 11.55 -0.30
N LYS A 556 20.69 11.00 -1.29
CA LYS A 556 20.74 11.50 -2.69
C LYS A 556 20.27 12.95 -2.85
N SER A 557 19.56 13.51 -1.87
CA SER A 557 19.20 14.94 -1.83
C SER A 557 20.39 15.85 -1.45
N ASP A 558 21.45 15.30 -0.86
CA ASP A 558 22.72 16.00 -0.67
C ASP A 558 23.55 15.92 -1.96
N PRO A 559 24.05 17.05 -2.51
CA PRO A 559 24.85 17.05 -3.73
C PRO A 559 26.07 16.11 -3.69
N ARG A 560 26.66 15.87 -2.50
CA ARG A 560 27.81 14.97 -2.33
C ARG A 560 27.46 13.51 -2.61
N TYR A 561 26.22 13.12 -2.37
CA TYR A 561 25.76 11.73 -2.42
C TYR A 561 24.67 11.49 -3.47
N ARG A 562 24.48 12.42 -4.41
CA ARG A 562 23.46 12.31 -5.48
C ARG A 562 23.56 11.00 -6.27
N GLU A 563 24.79 10.59 -6.56
CA GLU A 563 25.12 9.37 -7.30
C GLU A 563 25.54 8.21 -6.38
N LEU A 564 25.19 8.26 -5.09
CA LEU A 564 25.53 7.22 -4.14
C LEU A 564 24.86 5.91 -4.54
N GLU A 565 25.66 4.92 -4.92
CA GLU A 565 25.18 3.55 -5.12
C GLU A 565 25.04 2.83 -3.78
N PHE A 566 23.89 2.18 -3.56
CA PHE A 566 23.63 1.41 -2.35
C PHE A 566 22.63 0.28 -2.59
N ASP A 567 23.04 -0.93 -2.23
CA ASP A 567 22.13 -2.07 -2.23
C ASP A 567 21.48 -2.25 -0.84
N PHE A 568 20.31 -1.65 -0.67
CA PHE A 568 19.58 -1.69 0.61
C PHE A 568 19.12 -3.10 1.02
N VAL A 569 19.11 -4.09 0.12
CA VAL A 569 18.79 -5.49 0.43
C VAL A 569 20.02 -6.40 0.43
N GLY A 570 21.21 -5.86 0.14
CA GLY A 570 22.47 -6.59 0.13
C GLY A 570 22.86 -7.11 1.51
N THR A 571 23.97 -7.84 1.63
CA THR A 571 24.45 -8.30 2.95
C THR A 571 24.88 -7.13 3.83
N ARG A 572 24.87 -7.32 5.16
CA ARG A 572 25.34 -6.26 6.06
C ARG A 572 26.78 -5.83 5.76
N SER A 573 27.66 -6.79 5.46
CA SER A 573 29.06 -6.53 5.13
C SER A 573 29.24 -5.72 3.84
N SER A 574 28.41 -5.94 2.80
CA SER A 574 28.50 -5.14 1.58
C SER A 574 28.01 -3.70 1.80
N ARG A 575 26.99 -3.54 2.66
CA ARG A 575 26.45 -2.22 3.02
C ARG A 575 27.40 -1.43 3.94
N GLU A 576 28.18 -2.12 4.79
CA GLU A 576 29.02 -1.49 5.82
C GLU A 576 30.09 -0.55 5.27
N ALA A 577 30.68 -0.94 4.15
CA ALA A 577 31.64 -0.10 3.45
C ALA A 577 31.03 1.25 3.05
N VAL A 578 29.73 1.27 2.70
CA VAL A 578 29.04 2.47 2.22
C VAL A 578 28.80 3.46 3.35
N TRP A 579 28.15 3.05 4.45
CA TRP A 579 27.87 4.02 5.53
C TRP A 579 29.15 4.46 6.26
N THR A 580 30.16 3.58 6.36
CA THR A 580 31.46 3.95 6.93
C THR A 580 32.17 5.00 6.06
N ARG A 581 32.07 4.87 4.72
CA ARG A 581 32.58 5.87 3.78
C ARG A 581 31.85 7.21 3.96
N VAL A 582 30.51 7.21 3.96
CA VAL A 582 29.70 8.42 4.12
C VAL A 582 30.03 9.15 5.42
N ARG A 583 30.12 8.43 6.55
CA ARG A 583 30.51 9.02 7.85
C ARG A 583 31.88 9.68 7.79
N ARG A 584 32.88 9.02 7.18
CA ARG A 584 34.25 9.54 7.07
C ARG A 584 34.32 10.77 6.19
N GLU A 585 33.65 10.75 5.04
CA GLU A 585 33.60 11.88 4.10
C GLU A 585 32.97 13.10 4.77
N TRP A 586 31.83 12.92 5.44
CA TRP A 586 31.19 13.99 6.19
C TRP A 586 32.09 14.56 7.30
N ALA A 587 32.72 13.69 8.10
CA ALA A 587 33.61 14.09 9.18
C ALA A 587 34.82 14.90 8.69
N ALA A 588 35.38 14.56 7.53
CA ALA A 588 36.51 15.27 6.94
C ALA A 588 36.16 16.68 6.44
N GLU A 589 34.91 16.90 6.01
CA GLU A 589 34.46 18.15 5.41
C GLU A 589 33.70 19.05 6.39
N SER A 590 33.21 18.51 7.52
CA SER A 590 32.44 19.26 8.50
C SER A 590 33.33 20.22 9.30
N SER A 591 33.39 21.49 8.89
CA SER A 591 34.25 22.51 9.50
C SER A 591 33.57 23.32 10.62
N GLY A 592 32.47 22.81 11.19
CA GLY A 592 31.80 23.39 12.37
C GLY A 592 30.27 23.44 12.24
N LEU A 593 29.58 22.97 13.28
CA LEU A 593 28.15 23.21 13.48
C LEU A 593 27.96 24.17 14.65
N ASP A 594 26.88 24.96 14.61
CA ASP A 594 26.44 25.73 15.77
C ASP A 594 26.37 24.82 17.02
N PRO A 595 27.00 25.18 18.16
CA PRO A 595 27.05 24.30 19.33
C PRO A 595 25.67 23.94 19.88
N ASP A 596 24.67 24.82 19.74
CA ASP A 596 23.32 24.51 20.16
C ASP A 596 22.64 23.51 19.22
N LEU A 597 22.81 23.70 17.90
CA LEU A 597 22.38 22.73 16.88
C LEU A 597 23.02 21.36 17.14
N ALA A 598 24.35 21.30 17.26
CA ALA A 598 25.10 20.09 17.54
C ALA A 598 24.59 19.37 18.80
N ARG A 599 24.32 20.11 19.88
CA ARG A 599 23.72 19.56 21.09
C ARG A 599 22.31 19.04 20.84
N ARG A 600 21.39 19.79 20.24
CA ARG A 600 20.01 19.31 20.08
C ARG A 600 19.88 18.20 19.03
N THR A 601 20.83 18.08 18.10
CA THR A 601 20.85 17.03 17.08
C THR A 601 21.78 15.87 17.39
N VAL A 602 22.49 15.87 18.53
CA VAL A 602 23.32 14.75 18.99
C VAL A 602 24.46 14.45 18.01
N VAL A 603 25.08 15.51 17.48
CA VAL A 603 26.19 15.45 16.54
C VAL A 603 27.42 16.14 17.14
N ILE A 604 28.60 15.56 16.94
CA ILE A 604 29.89 16.16 17.23
C ILE A 604 30.53 16.55 15.88
N PRO A 605 30.74 17.85 15.61
CA PRO A 605 31.41 18.30 14.39
C PRO A 605 32.77 17.61 14.19
N GLY A 606 33.01 17.09 12.99
CA GLY A 606 34.25 16.36 12.68
C GLY A 606 34.34 14.92 13.22
N GLU A 607 33.36 14.45 14.02
CA GLU A 607 33.35 13.08 14.56
C GLU A 607 32.09 12.28 14.20
N GLY A 608 30.97 12.94 13.91
CA GLY A 608 29.70 12.31 13.53
C GLY A 608 28.71 12.28 14.69
N LEU A 609 28.01 11.16 14.91
CA LEU A 609 27.07 11.03 16.02
C LEU A 609 27.77 10.97 17.38
N ASP A 610 27.23 11.67 18.38
CA ASP A 610 27.65 11.53 19.78
C ASP A 610 27.19 10.17 20.31
N ARG A 611 27.97 9.11 20.07
CA ARG A 611 27.64 7.72 20.46
C ARG A 611 27.33 7.58 21.94
N LYS A 612 28.10 8.24 22.80
CA LYS A 612 27.92 8.17 24.27
C LYS A 612 26.57 8.76 24.68
N ARG A 613 26.12 9.80 24.00
CA ARG A 613 24.81 10.37 24.24
C ARG A 613 23.73 9.51 23.61
N THR A 614 23.87 9.11 22.36
CA THR A 614 22.92 8.21 21.67
C THR A 614 22.61 6.96 22.49
N GLU A 615 23.60 6.33 23.13
CA GLU A 615 23.40 5.15 23.99
C GLU A 615 22.58 5.43 25.27
N LYS A 616 22.54 6.68 25.73
CA LYS A 616 21.78 7.10 26.92
C LYS A 616 20.35 7.54 26.60
N LEU A 617 20.09 7.87 25.34
CA LEU A 617 18.76 8.25 24.85
C LEU A 617 17.92 6.98 24.77
#